data_AF-A0A094PDL1-F1
#
_entry.id   AF-A0A094PDL1-F1
#
_cell.length_a   1.000
_cell.length_b   1.000
_cell.length_c   1.000
_cell.angle_alpha   90.00
_cell.angle_beta   90.00
_cell.angle_gamma   90.00
#
_symmetry.space_group_name_H-M   'P 1'
#
loop_
_entity.id
_entity.type
_entity.pdbx_description
1 polymer ?
#
loop_
_entity_poly.entity_id
_entity_poly.type
_entity_poly.pdbx_seq_one_letter_code
_entity_poly.pdbx_strand_id
1 'polypeptide(L)'
;MAPATEYGAGHRGIDLPASLGERLVAPTGVRVAFAGRVVDRDVVTLDAGGGWLATFDGASSLVEMDSMVEAGEPVAVVSPTPHCACVHVSLRYRGEYVNPLLAWGEVPRAVLLPW
;
A
#
# COMPACT_ATOMS: atom_id res chain seq x y z
N MET A 1 -12.84 -9.73 -5.74
CA MET A 1 -14.12 -8.99 -5.71
C MET A 1 -14.01 -7.84 -4.73
N ALA A 2 -14.57 -6.68 -5.08
CA ALA A 2 -14.70 -5.57 -4.14
C ALA A 2 -15.71 -5.94 -3.02
N PRO A 3 -15.51 -5.48 -1.79
CA PRO A 3 -16.37 -5.82 -0.66
C PRO A 3 -17.81 -5.29 -0.82
N ALA A 4 -18.78 -6.08 -0.36
CA ALA A 4 -20.21 -5.76 -0.50
C ALA A 4 -20.70 -4.62 0.41
N THR A 5 -19.92 -4.25 1.45
CA THR A 5 -20.18 -3.12 2.34
C THR A 5 -18.88 -2.38 2.64
N GLU A 6 -18.98 -1.15 3.15
CA GLU A 6 -17.81 -0.32 3.51
C GLU A 6 -16.83 -1.04 4.47
N TYR A 7 -17.35 -1.92 5.34
CA TYR A 7 -16.59 -2.77 6.27
C TYR A 7 -16.63 -4.27 5.93
N GLY A 8 -17.20 -4.65 4.78
CA GLY A 8 -17.38 -6.05 4.38
C GLY A 8 -16.06 -6.71 3.96
N ALA A 9 -16.05 -8.04 3.92
CA ALA A 9 -14.92 -8.82 3.41
C ALA A 9 -14.73 -8.59 1.90
N GLY A 10 -13.49 -8.31 1.48
CA GLY A 10 -13.12 -8.06 0.10
C GLY A 10 -11.71 -7.45 0.00
N HIS A 11 -11.02 -7.67 -1.12
CA HIS A 11 -9.67 -7.14 -1.34
C HIS A 11 -9.77 -5.65 -1.71
N ARG A 12 -9.37 -4.76 -0.78
CA ARG A 12 -9.30 -3.30 -0.99
C ARG A 12 -7.88 -2.84 -1.38
N GLY A 13 -7.12 -3.77 -1.94
CA GLY A 13 -5.69 -3.64 -2.17
C GLY A 13 -5.14 -4.84 -2.93
N ILE A 14 -3.83 -4.85 -3.10
CA ILE A 14 -3.06 -5.93 -3.71
C ILE A 14 -1.88 -6.30 -2.82
N ASP A 15 -1.42 -7.53 -2.95
CA ASP A 15 -0.22 -8.00 -2.27
C ASP A 15 0.95 -7.93 -3.25
N LEU A 16 1.99 -7.16 -2.91
CA LEU A 16 3.20 -7.04 -3.72
C LEU A 16 4.30 -7.92 -3.11
N PRO A 17 4.89 -8.86 -3.87
CA PRO A 17 5.98 -9.69 -3.37
C PRO A 17 7.15 -8.79 -2.96
N ALA A 18 7.65 -8.97 -1.74
CA ALA A 18 8.72 -8.14 -1.19
C ALA A 18 9.51 -8.92 -0.13
N SER A 19 10.81 -8.72 -0.09
CA SER A 19 11.68 -9.39 0.87
C SER A 19 11.66 -8.65 2.21
N LEU A 20 11.78 -9.39 3.33
CA LEU A 20 11.90 -8.77 4.65
C LEU A 20 13.10 -7.80 4.69
N GLY A 21 12.87 -6.57 5.18
CA GLY A 21 13.88 -5.51 5.22
C GLY A 21 14.13 -4.80 3.89
N GLU A 22 13.46 -5.19 2.80
CA GLU A 22 13.51 -4.48 1.53
C GLU A 22 12.98 -3.04 1.71
N ARG A 23 13.59 -2.09 1.01
CA ARG A 23 13.21 -0.67 1.12
C ARG A 23 11.99 -0.39 0.26
N LEU A 24 11.00 0.25 0.87
CA LEU A 24 9.89 0.89 0.17
C LEU A 24 10.27 2.35 -0.07
N VAL A 25 10.15 2.79 -1.32
CA VAL A 25 10.48 4.16 -1.74
C VAL A 25 9.22 4.94 -2.12
N ALA A 26 9.25 6.25 -1.94
CA ALA A 26 8.14 7.11 -2.35
C ALA A 26 8.05 7.15 -3.90
N PRO A 27 6.90 6.87 -4.51
CA PRO A 27 6.76 6.91 -5.98
C PRO A 27 6.70 8.34 -6.54
N THR A 28 6.41 9.32 -5.69
CA THR A 28 6.31 10.75 -5.98
C THR A 28 6.63 11.53 -4.70
N GLY A 29 6.56 12.86 -4.72
CA GLY A 29 6.56 13.65 -3.49
C GLY A 29 5.35 13.34 -2.63
N VAL A 30 5.55 12.95 -1.37
CA VAL A 30 4.49 12.52 -0.45
C VAL A 30 4.66 13.12 0.95
N ARG A 31 3.58 13.16 1.71
CA ARG A 31 3.58 13.33 3.16
C ARG A 31 3.27 12.00 3.84
N VAL A 32 3.95 11.68 4.93
CA VAL A 32 3.65 10.49 5.74
C VAL A 32 2.41 10.78 6.60
N ALA A 33 1.24 10.34 6.16
CA ALA A 33 -0.03 10.58 6.86
C ALA A 33 -0.22 9.70 8.10
N PHE A 34 0.46 8.56 8.17
CA PHE A 34 0.48 7.68 9.33
C PHE A 34 1.75 6.82 9.32
N ALA A 35 2.35 6.61 10.49
CA ALA A 35 3.43 5.67 10.71
C ALA A 35 3.27 5.07 12.11
N GLY A 36 3.00 3.77 12.21
CA GLY A 36 2.83 3.13 13.51
C GLY A 36 2.18 1.76 13.46
N ARG A 37 1.90 1.21 14.65
CA ARG A 37 1.34 -0.13 14.80
C ARG A 37 -0.18 -0.10 14.85
N VAL A 38 -0.83 -0.97 14.07
CA VAL A 38 -2.27 -1.22 14.09
C VAL A 38 -2.50 -2.67 14.52
N VAL A 39 -3.07 -2.85 15.71
CA VAL A 39 -3.27 -4.15 16.37
C VAL A 39 -1.95 -4.90 16.60
N ASP A 40 -1.44 -5.57 15.57
CA ASP A 40 -0.31 -6.49 15.62
C ASP A 40 0.76 -6.26 14.54
N ARG A 41 0.56 -5.29 13.65
CA ARG A 41 1.44 -5.03 12.50
C ARG A 41 1.76 -3.56 12.30
N ASP A 42 2.92 -3.30 11.72
CA ASP A 42 3.36 -1.95 11.38
C ASP A 42 2.73 -1.54 10.04
N VAL A 43 2.21 -0.32 10.04
CA VAL A 43 1.47 0.27 8.93
C VAL A 43 2.01 1.65 8.63
N VAL A 44 2.20 1.95 7.34
CA VAL A 44 2.58 3.27 6.84
C VAL A 44 1.54 3.75 5.83
N THR A 45 1.08 5.00 5.96
CA THR A 45 0.20 5.63 4.96
C THR A 45 0.88 6.87 4.38
N LEU A 46 0.94 6.93 3.05
CA LEU A 46 1.47 8.05 2.29
C LEU A 46 0.34 8.84 1.65
N ASP A 47 0.37 10.17 1.80
CA ASP A 47 -0.48 11.13 1.11
C ASP A 47 0.30 11.78 -0.04
N ALA A 48 -0.12 11.47 -1.27
CA ALA A 48 0.48 12.02 -2.48
C ALA A 48 -0.19 13.35 -2.91
N GLY A 49 -1.09 13.89 -2.09
CA GLY A 49 -1.90 15.05 -2.43
C GLY A 49 -3.08 14.71 -3.35
N GLY A 50 -3.93 15.70 -3.61
CA GLY A 50 -5.09 15.54 -4.52
C GLY A 50 -6.15 14.54 -4.04
N GLY A 51 -6.05 14.06 -2.80
CA GLY A 51 -6.93 13.05 -2.20
C GLY A 51 -6.43 11.61 -2.32
N TRP A 52 -5.20 11.38 -2.80
CA TRP A 52 -4.62 10.04 -2.93
C TRP A 52 -3.92 9.61 -1.64
N LEU A 53 -4.32 8.45 -1.11
CA LEU A 53 -3.68 7.81 0.04
C LEU A 53 -3.30 6.37 -0.30
N ALA A 54 -2.04 6.00 -0.12
CA ALA A 54 -1.56 4.64 -0.22
C ALA A 54 -1.18 4.12 1.18
N THR A 55 -1.75 3.00 1.60
CA THR A 55 -1.44 2.38 2.90
C THR A 55 -0.75 1.05 2.67
N PHE A 56 0.41 0.89 3.30
CA PHE A 56 1.25 -0.31 3.31
C PHE A 56 1.10 -0.99 4.66
N ASP A 57 0.55 -2.20 4.67
CA ASP A 57 0.48 -3.08 5.82
C ASP A 57 1.59 -4.14 5.70
N GLY A 58 2.38 -4.28 6.77
CA GLY A 58 3.64 -5.03 6.74
C GLY A 58 4.83 -4.13 6.39
N ALA A 59 4.81 -2.87 6.82
CA ALA A 59 5.89 -1.92 6.60
C ALA A 59 6.21 -1.12 7.87
N SER A 60 7.48 -1.13 8.29
CA SER A 60 7.98 -0.29 9.38
C SER A 60 8.53 1.01 8.81
N SER A 61 8.03 2.16 9.26
CA SER A 61 8.46 3.48 8.77
C SER A 61 9.93 3.75 9.08
N LEU A 62 10.63 4.41 8.16
CA LEU A 62 11.97 4.97 8.34
C LEU A 62 11.94 6.47 8.71
N VAL A 63 10.77 7.08 8.59
CA VAL A 63 10.53 8.52 8.78
C VAL A 63 9.35 8.73 9.71
N GLU A 64 9.30 9.90 10.36
CA GLU A 64 8.23 10.24 11.29
C GLU A 64 6.94 10.63 10.55
N MET A 65 5.80 10.52 11.24
CA MET A 65 4.53 11.06 10.74
C MET A 65 4.66 12.56 10.43
N ASP A 66 3.90 13.02 9.44
CA ASP A 66 3.90 14.36 8.85
C ASP A 66 5.20 14.77 8.13
N SER A 67 6.20 13.88 8.03
CA SER A 67 7.40 14.15 7.22
C SER A 67 7.04 14.24 5.73
N MET A 68 7.66 15.20 5.05
CA MET A 68 7.66 15.29 3.58
C MET A 68 8.82 14.47 3.03
N VAL A 69 8.56 13.66 2.01
CA VAL A 69 9.54 12.75 1.39
C VAL A 69 9.49 12.92 -0.12
N GLU A 70 10.65 13.05 -0.75
CA GLU A 70 10.75 13.23 -2.20
C GLU A 70 10.65 11.90 -2.95
N ALA A 71 10.35 11.98 -4.25
CA ALA A 71 10.25 10.79 -5.09
C ALA A 71 11.59 10.01 -5.11
N GLY A 72 11.50 8.69 -4.92
CA GLY A 72 12.65 7.78 -4.88
C GLY A 72 13.32 7.65 -3.52
N GLU A 73 12.98 8.50 -2.54
CA GLU A 73 13.54 8.39 -1.20
C GLU A 73 12.90 7.23 -0.40
N PRO A 74 13.67 6.51 0.42
CA PRO A 74 13.12 5.46 1.28
C PRO A 74 12.15 6.02 2.33
N VAL A 75 10.95 5.44 2.41
CA VAL A 75 9.93 5.78 3.42
C VAL A 75 9.80 4.74 4.51
N ALA A 76 10.06 3.47 4.20
CA ALA A 76 9.82 2.35 5.08
C ALA A 76 10.66 1.14 4.67
N VAL A 77 10.67 0.12 5.51
CA VAL A 77 11.17 -1.21 5.20
C VAL A 77 10.07 -2.24 5.38
N VAL A 78 10.09 -3.29 4.56
CA VAL A 78 9.18 -4.43 4.71
C VAL A 78 9.38 -5.06 6.08
N SER A 79 8.30 -5.20 6.84
CA SER A 79 8.26 -5.83 8.15
C SER A 79 7.62 -7.22 8.08
N PRO A 80 7.82 -8.09 9.09
CA PRO A 80 7.21 -9.41 9.08
C PRO A 80 5.68 -9.36 9.06
N THR A 81 5.05 -10.21 8.24
CA THR A 81 3.60 -10.47 8.29
C THR A 81 3.32 -11.96 8.51
N PRO A 82 2.15 -12.36 9.04
CA PRO A 82 1.88 -13.77 9.37
C PRO A 82 1.66 -14.69 8.17
N HIS A 83 1.46 -14.16 6.96
CA HIS A 83 0.88 -14.92 5.84
C HIS A 83 1.70 -14.89 4.55
N CYS A 84 2.67 -13.99 4.40
CA CYS A 84 3.51 -13.90 3.20
C CYS A 84 4.82 -13.13 3.44
N ALA A 85 5.78 -13.31 2.53
CA ALA A 85 6.84 -12.32 2.28
C ALA A 85 6.33 -11.34 1.20
N CYS A 86 5.42 -10.47 1.61
CA CYS A 86 4.78 -9.48 0.76
C CYS A 86 4.36 -8.27 1.59
N VAL A 87 4.09 -7.17 0.91
CA VAL A 87 3.45 -5.99 1.50
C VAL A 87 2.05 -5.87 0.93
N HIS A 88 1.06 -5.77 1.81
CA HIS A 88 -0.30 -5.48 1.40
C HIS A 88 -0.46 -3.97 1.18
N VAL A 89 -0.93 -3.59 0.00
CA VAL A 89 -1.08 -2.19 -0.39
C VAL A 89 -2.52 -1.90 -0.73
N SER A 90 -3.13 -0.97 0.01
CA SER A 90 -4.43 -0.41 -0.31
C SER A 90 -4.30 1.02 -0.81
N LEU A 91 -5.20 1.41 -1.72
CA LEU A 91 -5.21 2.74 -2.33
C LEU A 91 -6.58 3.37 -2.13
N ARG A 92 -6.60 4.62 -1.69
CA ARG A 92 -7.80 5.44 -1.60
C ARG A 92 -7.67 6.69 -2.44
N TYR A 93 -8.80 7.09 -3.03
CA TYR A 93 -8.97 8.38 -3.69
C TYR A 93 -10.17 9.10 -3.06
N ARG A 94 -9.91 10.27 -2.46
CA ARG A 94 -10.94 11.11 -1.81
C ARG A 94 -11.81 10.35 -0.80
N GLY A 95 -11.18 9.47 -0.02
CA GLY A 95 -11.81 8.67 1.03
C GLY A 95 -12.28 7.29 0.58
N GLU A 96 -12.44 7.06 -0.73
CA GLU A 96 -12.95 5.80 -1.27
C GLU A 96 -11.82 4.86 -1.67
N TYR A 97 -11.95 3.57 -1.38
CA TYR A 97 -10.99 2.57 -1.86
C TYR A 97 -11.12 2.36 -3.36
N VAL A 98 -9.98 2.29 -4.04
CA VAL A 98 -9.92 1.99 -5.48
C VAL A 98 -8.98 0.82 -5.74
N ASN A 99 -9.11 0.19 -6.90
CA ASN A 99 -8.22 -0.90 -7.30
C ASN A 99 -6.83 -0.33 -7.66
N PRO A 100 -5.75 -0.68 -6.92
CA PRO A 100 -4.41 -0.15 -7.19
C PRO A 100 -3.91 -0.47 -8.60
N LEU A 101 -4.24 -1.65 -9.17
CA LEU A 101 -3.80 -2.04 -10.51
C LEU A 101 -4.39 -1.15 -11.61
N LEU A 102 -5.62 -0.67 -11.43
CA LEU A 102 -6.25 0.27 -12.36
C LEU A 102 -5.67 1.67 -12.23
N ALA A 103 -5.26 2.06 -11.02
CA ALA A 103 -4.71 3.39 -10.76
C ALA A 103 -3.23 3.53 -11.14
N TRP A 104 -2.44 2.45 -10.98
CA TRP A 104 -1.00 2.42 -11.27
C TRP A 104 -0.65 1.81 -12.63
N GLY A 105 -1.65 1.39 -13.42
CA GLY A 105 -1.49 1.06 -14.83
C GLY A 105 -0.98 -0.35 -15.14
N GLU A 106 -0.76 -1.21 -14.13
CA GLU A 106 -0.38 -2.60 -14.34
C GLU A 106 -1.61 -3.52 -14.35
N VAL A 107 -2.23 -3.68 -15.52
CA VAL A 107 -3.10 -4.85 -15.76
C VAL A 107 -2.47 -5.68 -16.89
N PRO A 108 -1.67 -6.72 -16.58
CA PRO A 108 -1.42 -7.77 -17.57
C PRO A 108 -2.76 -8.38 -17.99
N ARG A 109 -2.94 -8.60 -19.30
CA ARG A 109 -4.15 -9.22 -19.87
C ARG A 109 -4.46 -10.54 -19.15
N ALA A 110 -5.73 -10.74 -18.78
CA ALA A 110 -6.24 -12.07 -18.51
C ALA A 110 -6.05 -12.94 -19.77
N VAL A 111 -5.19 -13.96 -19.69
CA VAL A 111 -5.09 -15.02 -20.71
C VAL A 111 -5.97 -16.16 -20.23
N LEU A 112 -7.14 -16.31 -20.85
CA LEU A 112 -7.95 -17.52 -20.70
C LEU A 112 -7.29 -18.62 -21.54
N LEU A 113 -6.80 -19.69 -20.89
CA LEU A 113 -6.41 -20.89 -21.60
C LEU A 113 -7.68 -21.60 -22.11
N PRO A 114 -7.71 -22.06 -23.38
CA PRO A 114 -8.82 -22.86 -23.88
C PRO A 114 -8.91 -24.17 -23.10
N TRP A 115 -10.15 -24.65 -22.96
CA TRP A 115 -10.56 -25.90 -22.31
C TRP A 115 -9.86 -27.15 -22.88
#